data_AF-A0A4D6UW56-F1
#
_entry.id   AF-A0A4D6UW56-F1
#
_cell.length_a   1.000
_cell.length_b   1.000
_cell.length_c   1.000
_cell.angle_alpha   90.00
_cell.angle_beta   90.00
_cell.angle_gamma   90.00
#
_symmetry.space_group_name_H-M   'P 1'
#
loop_
_entity.id
_entity.type
_entity.pdbx_description
1 polymer ?
#
loop_
_entity_poly.entity_id
_entity_poly.type
_entity_poly.pdbx_seq_one_letter_code
_entity_poly.pdbx_strand_id
1 'polypeptide(L)'
;ASFFFICLYLHVGRGMYYGSYMYTPTWLVGVILLFLVMGTAFMGYVLPWGQMSFWGATVITNLLSAVPYLGMDLVQWVWGGFAVDNATLTRFFTFHFLLPFIVAAATMIHLLFLHQTGSNNPLGLNSDVDKIPFHPYFSFKDIVGFLVLVMILTLLTLLDPYLLGDPDNFTPANPLVTPVHIQPEWYFLFAYAILRSIPNKLGGVIALVLSIAILMILPFTNKSNFRGMQFYPINQILFWSLLVIVILLTWIGARPVEDPYVIVGQVLTVLYFAYYIINPLVFKL
;
A
#
# COMPACT_ATOMS: atom_id res chain seq x y z
N ALA A 1 -2.85 12.27 4.52
CA ALA A 1 -2.79 10.84 4.15
C ALA A 1 -1.88 10.58 2.94
N SER A 2 -2.10 11.24 1.79
CA SER A 2 -1.35 11.01 0.54
C SER A 2 0.17 10.98 0.69
N PHE A 3 0.77 11.98 1.34
CA PHE A 3 2.22 12.02 1.57
C PHE A 3 2.75 10.86 2.40
N PHE A 4 1.94 10.30 3.31
CA PHE A 4 2.29 9.10 4.06
C PHE A 4 2.47 7.91 3.11
N PHE A 5 1.54 7.71 2.17
CA PHE A 5 1.62 6.63 1.18
C PHE A 5 2.74 6.83 0.17
N ILE A 6 3.01 8.08 -0.26
CA ILE A 6 4.20 8.39 -1.08
C ILE A 6 5.47 7.92 -0.37
N CYS A 7 5.64 8.30 0.91
CA CYS A 7 6.78 7.88 1.71
C CYS A 7 6.83 6.35 1.91
N LEU A 8 5.69 5.70 2.16
CA LEU A 8 5.62 4.24 2.32
C LEU A 8 6.04 3.51 1.04
N TYR A 9 5.51 3.90 -0.13
CA TYR A 9 5.85 3.22 -1.38
C TYR A 9 7.32 3.43 -1.77
N LEU A 10 7.86 4.62 -1.55
CA LEU A 10 9.29 4.86 -1.71
C LEU A 10 10.12 4.03 -0.72
N HIS A 11 9.69 3.92 0.53
CA HIS A 11 10.37 3.14 1.55
C HIS A 11 10.38 1.63 1.23
N VAL A 12 9.24 1.09 0.79
CA VAL A 12 9.11 -0.31 0.33
C VAL A 12 9.97 -0.54 -0.91
N GLY A 13 9.88 0.34 -1.91
CA GLY A 13 10.67 0.27 -3.14
C GLY A 13 12.18 0.30 -2.87
N ARG A 14 12.64 1.17 -1.97
CA ARG A 14 14.03 1.17 -1.47
C ARG A 14 14.38 -0.17 -0.86
N GLY A 15 13.52 -0.72 -0.01
CA GLY A 15 13.78 -2.01 0.63
C GLY A 15 13.89 -3.17 -0.37
N MET A 16 13.09 -3.15 -1.43
CA MET A 16 13.16 -4.10 -2.55
C MET A 16 14.45 -3.93 -3.36
N TYR A 17 14.76 -2.72 -3.80
CA TYR A 17 15.91 -2.46 -4.67
C TYR A 17 17.25 -2.78 -4.02
N TYR A 18 17.41 -2.39 -2.75
CA TYR A 18 18.67 -2.56 -2.00
C TYR A 18 18.75 -3.90 -1.26
N GLY A 19 17.76 -4.79 -1.37
CA GLY A 19 17.77 -6.09 -0.67
C GLY A 19 17.67 -5.96 0.85
N SER A 20 17.02 -4.89 1.35
CA SER A 20 16.82 -4.70 2.79
C SER A 20 15.78 -5.66 3.37
N TYR A 21 14.93 -6.27 2.53
CA TYR A 21 14.00 -7.32 2.95
C TYR A 21 14.68 -8.54 3.60
N MET A 22 15.99 -8.73 3.35
CA MET A 22 16.79 -9.78 4.00
C MET A 22 16.90 -9.59 5.53
N TYR A 23 16.62 -8.39 6.05
CA TYR A 23 16.35 -8.21 7.49
C TYR A 23 14.93 -8.67 7.81
N THR A 24 14.73 -9.99 7.78
CA THR A 24 13.40 -10.62 7.75
C THR A 24 12.45 -10.13 8.85
N PRO A 25 12.83 -10.04 10.15
CA PRO A 25 11.92 -9.56 11.17
C PRO A 25 11.50 -8.09 10.94
N THR A 26 12.47 -7.22 10.63
CA THR A 26 12.21 -5.81 10.29
C THR A 26 11.27 -5.71 9.08
N TRP A 27 11.52 -6.49 8.02
CA TRP A 27 10.72 -6.49 6.81
C TRP A 27 9.28 -6.97 7.05
N LEU A 28 9.09 -8.09 7.74
CA LEU A 28 7.76 -8.63 8.02
C LEU A 28 6.93 -7.67 8.88
N VAL A 29 7.53 -7.05 9.91
CA VAL A 29 6.87 -5.98 10.67
C VAL A 29 6.56 -4.78 9.78
N GLY A 30 7.43 -4.44 8.83
CA GLY A 30 7.18 -3.39 7.83
C GLY A 30 5.96 -3.67 6.94
N VAL A 31 5.75 -4.92 6.51
CA VAL A 31 4.55 -5.30 5.76
C VAL A 31 3.30 -5.24 6.64
N ILE A 32 3.39 -5.64 7.91
CA ILE A 32 2.28 -5.48 8.88
C ILE A 32 1.94 -4.00 9.08
N LEU A 33 2.94 -3.12 9.22
CA LEU A 33 2.76 -1.67 9.30
C LEU A 33 2.03 -1.12 8.08
N LEU A 34 2.36 -1.61 6.87
CA LEU A 34 1.66 -1.23 5.65
C LEU A 34 0.16 -1.59 5.72
N PHE A 35 -0.19 -2.81 6.15
CA PHE A 35 -1.59 -3.19 6.36
C PHE A 35 -2.31 -2.33 7.41
N LEU A 36 -1.65 -2.03 8.53
CA LEU A 36 -2.22 -1.18 9.59
C LEU A 36 -2.50 0.24 9.10
N VAL A 37 -1.56 0.84 8.35
CA VAL A 37 -1.73 2.19 7.79
C VAL A 37 -2.81 2.21 6.70
N MET A 38 -2.87 1.18 5.85
CA MET A 38 -3.94 1.00 4.87
C MET A 38 -5.32 0.94 5.55
N GLY A 39 -5.47 0.12 6.59
CA GLY A 39 -6.70 0.07 7.37
C GLY A 39 -7.05 1.42 8.00
N THR A 40 -6.07 2.07 8.64
CA THR A 40 -6.24 3.38 9.27
C THR A 40 -6.74 4.44 8.27
N ALA A 41 -6.11 4.52 7.10
CA ALA A 41 -6.46 5.48 6.06
C ALA A 41 -7.85 5.21 5.47
N PHE A 42 -8.17 3.95 5.20
CA PHE A 42 -9.50 3.56 4.73
C PHE A 42 -10.60 3.99 5.71
N MET A 43 -10.47 3.66 6.99
CA MET A 43 -11.47 4.05 8.00
C MET A 43 -11.55 5.58 8.18
N GLY A 44 -10.42 6.27 8.09
CA GLY A 44 -10.38 7.74 8.14
C GLY A 44 -11.12 8.39 6.97
N TYR A 45 -11.02 7.79 5.78
CA TYR A 45 -11.72 8.26 4.59
C TYR A 45 -13.23 8.10 4.68
N VAL A 46 -13.75 7.22 5.54
CA VAL A 46 -15.20 7.05 5.74
C VAL A 46 -15.80 8.18 6.60
N LEU A 47 -14.99 8.80 7.47
CA LEU A 47 -15.47 9.74 8.50
C LEU A 47 -16.17 11.02 7.98
N PRO A 48 -15.74 11.64 6.85
CA PRO A 48 -16.44 12.80 6.31
C PRO A 48 -17.88 12.52 5.85
N TRP A 49 -18.24 11.24 5.66
CA TRP A 49 -19.58 10.79 5.31
C TRP A 49 -20.14 11.39 4.00
N GLY A 50 -19.26 11.57 3.01
CA GLY A 50 -19.65 11.92 1.64
C GLY A 50 -20.02 10.69 0.80
N GLN A 51 -20.39 10.90 -0.47
CA GLN A 51 -20.77 9.82 -1.38
C GLN A 51 -19.66 8.77 -1.56
N MET A 52 -18.43 9.18 -1.86
CA MET A 52 -17.32 8.24 -2.04
C MET A 52 -16.95 7.54 -0.73
N SER A 53 -17.01 8.24 0.40
CA SER A 53 -16.85 7.66 1.73
C SER A 53 -17.84 6.50 1.98
N PHE A 54 -19.13 6.74 1.77
CA PHE A 54 -20.20 5.76 2.05
C PHE A 54 -20.18 4.57 1.09
N TRP A 55 -20.12 4.84 -0.22
CA TRP A 55 -20.13 3.79 -1.23
C TRP A 55 -18.83 3.01 -1.27
N GLY A 56 -17.69 3.67 -1.05
CA GLY A 56 -16.40 3.02 -0.85
C GLY A 56 -16.42 2.08 0.35
N ALA A 57 -16.96 2.52 1.49
CA ALA A 57 -17.13 1.66 2.66
C ALA A 57 -17.99 0.43 2.34
N THR A 58 -19.15 0.64 1.69
CA THR A 58 -20.09 -0.41 1.32
C THR A 58 -19.43 -1.46 0.41
N VAL A 59 -18.76 -1.04 -0.66
CA VAL A 59 -18.15 -1.95 -1.62
C VAL A 59 -16.97 -2.71 -0.99
N ILE A 60 -16.05 -2.01 -0.32
CA ILE A 60 -14.81 -2.61 0.21
C ILE A 60 -15.11 -3.60 1.33
N THR A 61 -15.98 -3.24 2.28
CA THR A 61 -16.31 -4.15 3.39
C THR A 61 -17.14 -5.34 2.93
N ASN A 62 -18.00 -5.17 1.92
CA ASN A 62 -18.76 -6.27 1.34
C ASN A 62 -17.86 -7.30 0.61
N LEU A 63 -16.58 -7.01 0.37
CA LEU A 63 -15.63 -8.02 -0.12
C LEU A 63 -15.49 -9.20 0.86
N LEU A 64 -15.72 -8.99 2.16
CA LEU A 64 -15.72 -10.06 3.18
C LEU A 64 -16.81 -11.12 2.93
N SER A 65 -17.91 -10.77 2.24
CA SER A 65 -18.94 -11.74 1.89
C SER A 65 -18.47 -12.82 0.91
N ALA A 66 -17.28 -12.66 0.31
CA ALA A 66 -16.66 -13.69 -0.51
C ALA A 66 -16.12 -14.88 0.31
N VAL A 67 -15.93 -14.73 1.63
CA VAL A 67 -15.44 -15.79 2.51
C VAL A 67 -16.49 -16.92 2.57
N PRO A 68 -16.14 -18.17 2.22
CA PRO A 68 -17.09 -19.28 2.28
C PRO A 68 -17.65 -19.49 3.68
N TYR A 69 -18.94 -19.81 3.77
CA TYR A 69 -19.70 -20.10 5.00
C TYR A 69 -19.92 -18.92 5.96
N LEU A 70 -18.91 -18.10 6.22
CA LEU A 70 -18.94 -17.03 7.23
C LEU A 70 -19.11 -15.61 6.65
N GLY A 71 -19.07 -15.46 5.32
CA GLY A 71 -18.92 -14.16 4.68
C GLY A 71 -19.99 -13.14 5.06
N MET A 72 -21.28 -13.52 5.03
CA MET A 72 -22.36 -12.58 5.36
C MET A 72 -22.37 -12.21 6.85
N ASP A 73 -22.08 -13.16 7.74
CA ASP A 73 -21.97 -12.90 9.17
C ASP A 73 -20.84 -11.92 9.47
N LEU A 74 -19.69 -12.07 8.81
CA LEU A 74 -18.56 -11.15 8.93
C LEU A 74 -18.92 -9.73 8.47
N VAL A 75 -19.59 -9.59 7.33
CA VAL A 75 -20.02 -8.28 6.80
C VAL A 75 -20.98 -7.59 7.78
N GLN A 76 -22.03 -8.28 8.21
CA GLN A 76 -23.02 -7.71 9.13
C GLN A 76 -22.42 -7.43 10.51
N TRP A 77 -21.48 -8.25 10.97
CA TRP A 77 -20.74 -8.01 12.20
C TRP A 77 -19.88 -6.74 12.11
N VAL A 78 -19.16 -6.55 10.99
CA VAL A 78 -18.37 -5.33 10.73
C VAL A 78 -19.27 -4.10 10.62
N TRP A 79 -20.44 -4.20 9.99
CA TRP A 79 -21.37 -3.08 9.87
C TRP A 79 -22.10 -2.76 11.18
N GLY A 80 -22.42 -3.77 11.98
CA GLY A 80 -23.31 -3.64 13.12
C GLY A 80 -24.78 -3.58 12.73
N GLY A 81 -25.14 -4.15 11.58
CA GLY A 81 -26.45 -4.06 10.98
C GLY A 81 -26.46 -4.68 9.58
N PHE A 82 -27.53 -4.42 8.83
CA PHE A 82 -27.72 -4.99 7.48
C PHE A 82 -27.08 -4.16 6.36
N ALA A 83 -26.64 -2.95 6.66
CA ALA A 83 -25.97 -2.03 5.73
C ALA A 83 -24.99 -1.14 6.50
N VAL A 84 -24.12 -0.43 5.77
CA VAL A 84 -23.31 0.65 6.33
C VAL A 84 -24.25 1.76 6.83
N ASP A 85 -24.15 2.08 8.11
CA ASP A 85 -24.99 3.10 8.77
C ASP A 85 -24.25 3.71 9.98
N ASN A 86 -24.94 4.46 10.85
CA ASN A 86 -24.39 5.13 12.02
C ASN A 86 -23.60 4.19 12.96
N ALA A 87 -24.05 2.94 13.12
CA ALA A 87 -23.32 1.93 13.89
C ALA A 87 -21.93 1.65 13.29
N THR A 88 -21.80 1.69 11.96
CA THR A 88 -20.53 1.52 11.23
C THR A 88 -19.65 2.76 11.34
N LEU A 89 -20.23 3.96 11.24
CA LEU A 89 -19.47 5.22 11.34
C LEU A 89 -18.82 5.39 12.72
N THR A 90 -19.58 5.15 13.79
CA THR A 90 -19.12 5.32 15.18
C THR A 90 -17.98 4.35 15.55
N ARG A 91 -18.04 3.09 15.09
CA ARG A 91 -16.94 2.13 15.27
C ARG A 91 -15.73 2.47 14.41
N PHE A 92 -15.92 2.91 13.17
CA PHE A 92 -14.82 3.28 12.29
C PHE A 92 -14.08 4.51 12.82
N PHE A 93 -14.80 5.46 13.42
CA PHE A 93 -14.17 6.56 14.17
C PHE A 93 -13.29 6.03 15.31
N THR A 94 -13.82 5.13 16.13
CA THR A 94 -13.07 4.53 17.26
C THR A 94 -11.82 3.79 16.79
N PHE A 95 -11.94 2.97 15.74
CA PHE A 95 -10.79 2.25 15.18
C PHE A 95 -9.78 3.17 14.50
N HIS A 96 -10.24 4.17 13.73
CA HIS A 96 -9.39 5.17 13.11
C HIS A 96 -8.60 5.98 14.16
N PHE A 97 -9.20 6.24 15.32
CA PHE A 97 -8.52 6.88 16.44
C PHE A 97 -7.48 5.94 17.09
N LEU A 98 -7.83 4.68 17.32
CA LEU A 98 -6.96 3.71 18.01
C LEU A 98 -5.76 3.25 17.18
N LEU A 99 -5.95 2.96 15.89
CA LEU A 99 -4.95 2.34 15.04
C LEU A 99 -3.65 3.14 14.88
N PRO A 100 -3.64 4.49 14.78
CA PRO A 100 -2.42 5.28 14.81
C PRO A 100 -1.50 4.99 15.99
N PHE A 101 -2.07 4.73 17.19
CA PHE A 101 -1.28 4.37 18.37
C PHE A 101 -0.69 2.95 18.24
N ILE A 102 -1.44 2.02 17.64
CA ILE A 102 -0.94 0.67 17.33
C ILE A 102 0.17 0.76 16.27
N VAL A 103 0.04 1.61 15.25
CA VAL A 103 1.08 1.88 14.25
C VAL A 103 2.34 2.45 14.91
N ALA A 104 2.20 3.38 15.87
CA ALA A 104 3.34 3.90 16.63
C ALA A 104 4.05 2.79 17.42
N ALA A 105 3.31 1.94 18.13
CA ALA A 105 3.89 0.79 18.84
C ALA A 105 4.58 -0.21 17.90
N ALA A 106 3.96 -0.55 16.77
CA ALA A 106 4.56 -1.43 15.76
C ALA A 106 5.80 -0.80 15.11
N THR A 107 5.86 0.52 14.97
CA THR A 107 7.06 1.25 14.49
C THR A 107 8.22 1.11 15.47
N MET A 108 7.96 1.13 16.79
CA MET A 108 9.01 0.86 17.79
C MET A 108 9.55 -0.57 17.67
N ILE A 109 8.69 -1.56 17.42
CA ILE A 109 9.11 -2.95 17.18
C ILE A 109 9.92 -3.05 15.87
N HIS A 110 9.50 -2.35 14.82
CA HIS A 110 10.21 -2.30 13.54
C HIS A 110 11.63 -1.75 13.72
N LEU A 111 11.79 -0.64 14.46
CA LEU A 111 13.07 -0.03 14.77
C LEU A 111 13.92 -0.88 15.72
N LEU A 112 13.31 -1.58 16.67
CA LEU A 112 14.00 -2.52 17.55
C LEU A 112 14.71 -3.61 16.74
N PHE A 113 14.00 -4.26 15.81
CA PHE A 113 14.60 -5.27 14.94
C PHE A 113 15.67 -4.67 14.01
N LEU A 114 15.45 -3.45 13.51
CA LEU A 114 16.47 -2.76 12.71
C LEU A 114 17.75 -2.52 13.53
N HIS A 115 17.63 -2.09 14.78
CA HIS A 115 18.78 -1.81 15.65
C HIS A 115 19.58 -3.06 16.03
N GLN A 116 19.01 -4.26 15.93
CA GLN A 116 19.75 -5.51 16.14
C GLN A 116 20.79 -5.77 15.03
N THR A 117 20.55 -5.27 13.81
CA THR A 117 21.42 -5.51 12.65
C THR A 117 22.13 -4.26 12.13
N GLY A 118 21.59 -3.08 12.43
CA GLY A 118 21.99 -1.82 11.80
C GLY A 118 21.35 -1.63 10.42
N SER A 119 21.59 -0.46 9.82
CA SER A 119 21.05 -0.15 8.49
C SER A 119 21.82 -0.85 7.38
N ASN A 120 21.11 -1.19 6.30
CA ASN A 120 21.72 -1.56 5.03
C ASN A 120 22.29 -0.33 4.31
N ASN A 121 23.16 -0.54 3.32
CA ASN A 121 23.76 0.53 2.51
C ASN A 121 23.68 0.25 0.99
N PRO A 122 23.90 1.27 0.14
CA PRO A 122 23.80 1.13 -1.31
C PRO A 122 24.77 0.15 -1.97
N LEU A 123 25.80 -0.34 -1.30
CA LEU A 123 26.70 -1.36 -1.87
C LEU A 123 26.30 -2.78 -1.42
N GLY A 124 25.42 -2.92 -0.44
CA GLY A 124 25.01 -4.22 0.11
C GLY A 124 26.11 -4.96 0.89
N LEU A 125 27.25 -4.30 1.15
CA LEU A 125 28.40 -4.86 1.88
C LEU A 125 28.29 -4.56 3.39
N ASN A 126 29.12 -5.21 4.22
CA ASN A 126 29.20 -4.84 5.63
C ASN A 126 29.83 -3.44 5.77
N SER A 127 29.09 -2.50 6.35
CA SER A 127 29.53 -1.12 6.59
C SER A 127 30.22 -0.90 7.94
N ASP A 128 30.45 -1.94 8.75
CA ASP A 128 31.09 -1.83 10.07
C ASP A 128 32.46 -1.13 10.03
N VAL A 129 33.18 -1.29 8.92
CA VAL A 129 34.51 -0.69 8.70
C VAL A 129 34.47 0.84 8.54
N ASP A 130 33.30 1.42 8.22
CA ASP A 130 33.13 2.85 7.94
C ASP A 130 31.81 3.39 8.52
N LYS A 131 31.55 3.05 9.80
CA LYS A 131 30.41 3.59 10.54
C LYS A 131 30.70 5.01 11.01
N ILE A 132 29.74 5.90 10.79
CA ILE A 132 29.71 7.25 11.36
C ILE A 132 28.60 7.37 12.39
N PRO A 133 28.73 8.27 13.40
CA PRO A 133 27.65 8.50 14.35
C PRO A 133 26.41 9.08 13.65
N PHE A 134 25.22 8.78 14.18
CA PHE A 134 23.97 9.28 13.60
C PHE A 134 23.91 10.82 13.60
N HIS A 135 24.25 11.43 14.74
CA HIS A 135 24.41 12.86 14.87
C HIS A 135 25.90 13.24 14.69
N PRO A 136 26.23 14.28 13.91
CA PRO A 136 25.34 15.24 13.23
C PRO A 136 24.88 14.80 11.83
N TYR A 137 25.54 13.81 11.23
CA TYR A 137 25.45 13.50 9.80
C TYR A 137 24.03 13.20 9.30
N PHE A 138 23.38 12.19 9.87
CA PHE A 138 22.04 11.79 9.47
C PHE A 138 20.97 12.71 10.07
N SER A 139 21.19 13.30 11.25
CA SER A 139 20.27 14.29 11.81
C SER A 139 20.06 15.50 10.88
N PHE A 140 21.14 16.12 10.36
CA PHE A 140 20.99 17.24 9.44
C PHE A 140 20.45 16.81 8.08
N LYS A 141 20.86 15.66 7.57
CA LYS A 141 20.32 15.10 6.33
C LYS A 141 18.80 14.88 6.42
N ASP A 142 18.33 14.34 7.54
CA ASP A 142 16.91 14.08 7.77
C ASP A 142 16.12 15.39 7.93
N ILE A 143 16.69 16.42 8.58
CA ILE A 143 16.09 17.76 8.64
C ILE A 143 15.87 18.32 7.24
N VAL A 144 16.87 18.24 6.35
CA VAL A 144 16.73 18.69 4.95
C VAL A 144 15.62 17.92 4.23
N GLY A 145 15.58 16.59 4.38
CA GLY A 145 14.52 15.76 3.80
C GLY A 145 13.12 16.15 4.31
N PHE A 146 12.99 16.43 5.61
CA PHE A 146 11.74 16.86 6.21
C PHE A 146 11.31 18.25 5.73
N LEU A 147 12.25 19.20 5.59
CA LEU A 147 11.96 20.53 5.03
C LEU A 147 11.42 20.44 3.61
N VAL A 148 12.01 19.61 2.75
CA VAL A 148 11.52 19.38 1.38
C VAL A 148 10.12 18.75 1.41
N LEU A 149 9.89 17.75 2.26
CA LEU A 149 8.58 17.09 2.40
C LEU A 149 7.49 18.09 2.82
N VAL A 150 7.76 18.88 3.85
CA VAL A 150 6.83 19.89 4.37
C VAL A 150 6.59 20.98 3.35
N MET A 151 7.62 21.43 2.63
CA MET A 151 7.47 22.43 1.56
C MET A 151 6.53 21.95 0.45
N ILE A 152 6.67 20.71 -0.04
CA ILE A 152 5.79 20.20 -1.09
C ILE A 152 4.37 20.01 -0.54
N LEU A 153 4.23 19.52 0.70
CA LEU A 153 2.93 19.39 1.35
C LEU A 153 2.23 20.74 1.49
N THR A 154 2.93 21.79 1.96
CA THR A 154 2.35 23.11 2.13
C THR A 154 1.95 23.72 0.79
N LEU A 155 2.81 23.60 -0.24
CA LEU A 155 2.48 24.04 -1.59
C LEU A 155 1.21 23.37 -2.12
N LEU A 156 1.08 22.04 -1.98
CA LEU A 156 -0.14 21.34 -2.38
C LEU A 156 -1.36 21.87 -1.61
N THR A 157 -1.28 21.95 -0.28
CA THR A 157 -2.43 22.36 0.55
C THR A 157 -2.86 23.81 0.34
N LEU A 158 -1.95 24.70 -0.04
CA LEU A 158 -2.25 26.12 -0.23
C LEU A 158 -2.62 26.47 -1.68
N LEU A 159 -2.04 25.79 -2.67
CA LEU A 159 -2.27 26.10 -4.08
C LEU A 159 -3.38 25.23 -4.70
N ASP A 160 -3.45 23.94 -4.36
CA ASP A 160 -4.44 23.01 -4.91
C ASP A 160 -4.79 21.88 -3.92
N PRO A 161 -5.53 22.20 -2.82
CA PRO A 161 -5.82 21.25 -1.74
C PRO A 161 -6.66 20.05 -2.17
N TYR A 162 -7.34 20.14 -3.32
CA TYR A 162 -8.28 19.11 -3.79
C TYR A 162 -7.73 18.28 -4.95
N LEU A 163 -6.52 18.57 -5.45
CA LEU A 163 -5.88 17.85 -6.57
C LEU A 163 -5.89 16.32 -6.43
N LEU A 164 -5.75 15.81 -5.21
CA LEU A 164 -5.62 14.38 -4.93
C LEU A 164 -6.91 13.72 -4.41
N GLY A 165 -7.99 14.48 -4.25
CA GLY A 165 -9.27 14.00 -3.72
C GLY A 165 -10.35 13.88 -4.79
N ASP A 166 -11.41 13.13 -4.47
CA ASP A 166 -12.56 12.97 -5.37
C ASP A 166 -13.64 14.03 -5.09
N PRO A 167 -14.10 14.79 -6.11
CA PRO A 167 -15.10 15.84 -5.94
C PRO A 167 -16.45 15.31 -5.44
N ASP A 168 -16.80 14.05 -5.71
CA ASP A 168 -18.08 13.49 -5.25
C ASP A 168 -18.13 13.38 -3.73
N ASN A 169 -16.99 13.36 -3.04
CA ASN A 169 -16.96 13.32 -1.58
C ASN A 169 -17.35 14.64 -0.89
N PHE A 170 -17.56 15.72 -1.65
CA PHE A 170 -18.19 16.95 -1.15
C PHE A 170 -19.72 16.86 -1.11
N THR A 171 -20.30 15.87 -1.77
CA THR A 171 -21.75 15.62 -1.69
C THR A 171 -22.04 14.68 -0.52
N PRO A 172 -22.98 15.01 0.38
CA PRO A 172 -23.34 14.14 1.49
C PRO A 172 -23.80 12.77 1.02
N ALA A 173 -23.47 11.72 1.78
CA ALA A 173 -23.85 10.35 1.45
C ALA A 173 -25.36 10.19 1.25
N ASN A 174 -25.75 9.58 0.14
CA ASN A 174 -27.13 9.19 -0.15
C ASN A 174 -27.18 7.69 -0.51
N PRO A 175 -27.71 6.83 0.38
CA PRO A 175 -27.79 5.39 0.14
C PRO A 175 -28.64 4.98 -1.07
N LEU A 176 -29.45 5.89 -1.62
CA LEU A 176 -30.31 5.64 -2.78
C LEU A 176 -29.70 6.12 -4.10
N VAL A 177 -28.56 6.81 -4.06
CA VAL A 177 -27.90 7.37 -5.26
C VAL A 177 -26.43 6.96 -5.27
N THR A 178 -26.12 5.97 -6.10
CA THR A 178 -24.76 5.54 -6.38
C THR A 178 -24.05 6.53 -7.30
N PRO A 179 -22.82 6.97 -7.00
CA PRO A 179 -21.96 7.68 -7.94
C PRO A 179 -21.75 6.90 -9.24
N VAL A 180 -21.46 7.63 -10.31
CA VAL A 180 -21.25 7.03 -11.65
C VAL A 180 -20.03 6.11 -11.67
N HIS A 181 -18.95 6.48 -10.98
CA HIS A 181 -17.74 5.67 -10.88
C HIS A 181 -17.27 5.63 -9.42
N ILE A 182 -17.48 4.49 -8.76
CA ILE A 182 -17.00 4.27 -7.39
C ILE A 182 -15.56 3.76 -7.44
N GLN A 183 -14.66 4.49 -6.79
CA GLN A 183 -13.24 4.14 -6.68
C GLN A 183 -12.69 4.54 -5.31
N PRO A 184 -11.64 3.86 -4.81
CA PRO A 184 -10.94 4.31 -3.63
C PRO A 184 -9.94 5.42 -3.97
N GLU A 185 -9.41 6.05 -2.92
CA GLU A 185 -8.32 7.03 -3.03
C GLU A 185 -7.10 6.48 -3.80
N TRP A 186 -6.32 7.39 -4.39
CA TRP A 186 -5.29 7.05 -5.40
C TRP A 186 -4.29 5.97 -4.96
N TYR A 187 -3.92 5.95 -3.68
CA TYR A 187 -2.98 4.99 -3.11
C TYR A 187 -3.53 3.54 -3.07
N PHE A 188 -4.83 3.33 -3.22
CA PHE A 188 -5.43 1.99 -3.32
C PHE A 188 -5.70 1.54 -4.75
N LEU A 189 -5.57 2.43 -5.75
CA LEU A 189 -6.03 2.15 -7.11
C LEU A 189 -5.33 0.97 -7.78
N PHE A 190 -4.03 0.77 -7.55
CA PHE A 190 -3.32 -0.37 -8.15
C PHE A 190 -3.88 -1.72 -7.66
N ALA A 191 -4.19 -1.81 -6.38
CA ALA A 191 -4.73 -3.01 -5.76
C ALA A 191 -6.22 -3.20 -6.16
N TYR A 192 -6.96 -2.09 -6.30
CA TYR A 192 -8.30 -2.08 -6.85
C TYR A 192 -8.36 -2.54 -8.32
N ALA A 193 -7.38 -2.18 -9.14
CA ALA A 193 -7.26 -2.67 -10.51
C ALA A 193 -7.00 -4.19 -10.55
N ILE A 194 -6.15 -4.70 -9.66
CA ILE A 194 -5.90 -6.15 -9.51
C ILE A 194 -7.19 -6.89 -9.11
N LEU A 195 -7.95 -6.37 -8.14
CA LEU A 195 -9.23 -6.92 -7.71
C LEU A 195 -10.20 -7.08 -8.90
N ARG A 196 -10.37 -6.03 -9.70
CA ARG A 196 -11.33 -6.00 -10.82
C ARG A 196 -10.89 -6.81 -12.04
N SER A 197 -9.59 -7.08 -12.18
CA SER A 197 -9.05 -7.85 -13.30
C SER A 197 -9.50 -9.32 -13.28
N ILE A 198 -9.86 -9.86 -12.12
CA ILE A 198 -10.27 -11.26 -11.98
C ILE A 198 -11.80 -11.35 -11.99
N PRO A 199 -12.42 -12.00 -12.99
CA PRO A 199 -13.88 -12.12 -13.11
C PRO A 199 -14.46 -13.19 -12.14
N ASN A 200 -14.01 -13.18 -10.89
CA ASN A 200 -14.49 -14.02 -9.81
C ASN A 200 -14.34 -13.26 -8.49
N LYS A 201 -15.43 -13.13 -7.72
CA LYS A 201 -15.42 -12.35 -6.48
C LYS A 201 -14.38 -12.84 -5.47
N LEU A 202 -14.34 -14.14 -5.19
CA LEU A 202 -13.37 -14.73 -4.25
C LEU A 202 -11.94 -14.61 -4.78
N GLY A 203 -11.72 -14.95 -6.06
CA GLY A 203 -10.42 -14.85 -6.71
C GLY A 203 -9.86 -13.42 -6.70
N GLY A 204 -10.71 -12.43 -7.00
CA GLY A 204 -10.36 -11.02 -6.92
C GLY A 204 -10.01 -10.57 -5.51
N VAL A 205 -10.77 -10.99 -4.49
CA VAL A 205 -10.46 -10.68 -3.08
C VAL A 205 -9.14 -11.31 -2.64
N ILE A 206 -8.88 -12.55 -3.03
CA ILE A 206 -7.60 -13.21 -2.76
C ILE A 206 -6.46 -12.45 -3.45
N ALA A 207 -6.61 -12.07 -4.72
CA ALA A 207 -5.59 -11.32 -5.44
C ALA A 207 -5.35 -9.92 -4.86
N LEU A 208 -6.40 -9.24 -4.38
CA LEU A 208 -6.27 -7.97 -3.67
C LEU A 208 -5.37 -8.11 -2.44
N VAL A 209 -5.65 -9.08 -1.56
CA VAL A 209 -4.85 -9.31 -0.36
C VAL A 209 -3.43 -9.73 -0.72
N LEU A 210 -3.29 -10.65 -1.69
CA LEU A 210 -2.00 -11.10 -2.18
C LEU A 210 -1.19 -9.98 -2.83
N SER A 211 -1.82 -8.97 -3.43
CA SER A 211 -1.09 -7.84 -4.04
C SER A 211 -0.17 -7.12 -3.05
N ILE A 212 -0.52 -7.12 -1.76
CA ILE A 212 0.29 -6.56 -0.68
C ILE A 212 1.06 -7.66 0.06
N ALA A 213 0.39 -8.76 0.40
CA ALA A 213 0.99 -9.85 1.19
C ALA A 213 2.15 -10.55 0.45
N ILE A 214 2.21 -10.47 -0.87
CA ILE A 214 3.32 -11.00 -1.67
C ILE A 214 4.66 -10.36 -1.32
N LEU A 215 4.69 -9.17 -0.70
CA LEU A 215 5.93 -8.60 -0.18
C LEU A 215 6.57 -9.50 0.90
N MET A 216 5.78 -10.28 1.64
CA MET A 216 6.30 -11.17 2.68
C MET A 216 7.14 -12.33 2.14
N ILE A 217 6.99 -12.71 0.86
CA ILE A 217 7.75 -13.83 0.28
C ILE A 217 9.16 -13.45 -0.18
N LEU A 218 9.47 -12.16 -0.28
CA LEU A 218 10.76 -11.67 -0.81
C LEU A 218 12.00 -12.21 -0.08
N PRO A 219 12.05 -12.26 1.28
CA PRO A 219 13.22 -12.78 1.99
C PRO A 219 13.45 -14.28 1.79
N PHE A 220 12.42 -15.02 1.39
CA PHE A 220 12.47 -16.48 1.28
C PHE A 220 12.75 -16.95 -0.16
N THR A 221 12.44 -16.12 -1.14
CA THR A 221 12.54 -16.46 -2.57
C THR A 221 13.81 -15.91 -3.20
N ASN A 222 14.20 -14.67 -2.91
CA ASN A 222 15.36 -14.03 -3.52
C ASN A 222 16.68 -14.52 -2.91
N LYS A 223 17.26 -15.57 -3.52
CA LYS A 223 18.59 -16.08 -3.18
C LYS A 223 19.63 -15.52 -4.15
N SER A 224 20.12 -14.31 -3.87
CA SER A 224 21.18 -13.64 -4.63
C SER A 224 22.55 -13.80 -3.93
N ASN A 225 23.63 -13.79 -4.71
CA ASN A 225 25.00 -13.81 -4.19
C ASN A 225 25.43 -12.44 -3.62
N PHE A 226 25.07 -11.36 -4.32
CA PHE A 226 25.24 -10.00 -3.83
C PHE A 226 23.93 -9.50 -3.21
N ARG A 227 24.02 -8.66 -2.18
CA ARG A 227 22.85 -8.06 -1.55
C ARG A 227 22.36 -6.85 -2.36
N GLY A 228 21.10 -6.91 -2.80
CA GLY A 228 20.46 -5.87 -3.60
C GLY A 228 20.67 -6.04 -5.10
N MET A 229 20.09 -5.14 -5.91
CA MET A 229 20.03 -5.24 -7.38
C MET A 229 21.11 -4.44 -8.13
N GLN A 230 21.93 -3.66 -7.43
CA GLN A 230 22.92 -2.72 -7.98
C GLN A 230 23.92 -3.40 -8.92
N PHE A 231 24.23 -4.67 -8.67
CA PHE A 231 25.14 -5.49 -9.48
C PHE A 231 24.41 -6.55 -10.33
N TYR A 232 23.07 -6.45 -10.44
CA TYR A 232 22.23 -7.34 -11.24
C TYR A 232 21.44 -6.52 -12.29
N PRO A 233 22.04 -6.21 -13.46
CA PRO A 233 21.42 -5.33 -14.46
C PRO A 233 20.03 -5.79 -14.92
N ILE A 234 19.84 -7.11 -15.10
CA ILE A 234 18.54 -7.67 -15.52
C ILE A 234 17.50 -7.45 -14.41
N ASN A 235 17.84 -7.69 -13.15
CA ASN A 235 16.94 -7.44 -12.02
C ASN A 235 16.61 -5.95 -11.85
N GLN A 236 17.53 -5.03 -12.17
CA GLN A 236 17.21 -3.59 -12.19
C GLN A 236 16.14 -3.28 -13.23
N ILE A 237 16.27 -3.82 -14.45
CA ILE A 237 15.25 -3.64 -15.49
C ILE A 237 13.91 -4.21 -15.01
N LEU A 238 13.90 -5.41 -14.40
CA LEU A 238 12.68 -6.00 -13.85
C LEU A 238 12.07 -5.11 -12.75
N PHE A 239 12.86 -4.56 -11.84
CA PHE A 239 12.37 -3.68 -10.78
C PHE A 239 11.74 -2.40 -11.35
N TRP A 240 12.39 -1.75 -12.31
CA TRP A 240 11.83 -0.55 -12.94
C TRP A 240 10.59 -0.89 -13.78
N SER A 241 10.55 -2.07 -14.41
CA SER A 241 9.34 -2.56 -15.08
C SER A 241 8.18 -2.76 -14.09
N LEU A 242 8.44 -3.28 -12.88
CA LEU A 242 7.44 -3.40 -11.83
C LEU A 242 6.91 -2.03 -11.42
N LEU A 243 7.77 -1.03 -11.24
CA LEU A 243 7.33 0.33 -10.92
C LEU A 243 6.38 0.87 -11.99
N VAL A 244 6.73 0.70 -13.26
CA VAL A 244 5.86 1.10 -14.38
C VAL A 244 4.54 0.34 -14.35
N ILE A 245 4.55 -0.98 -14.08
CA ILE A 245 3.33 -1.78 -13.93
C ILE A 245 2.44 -1.25 -12.81
N VAL A 246 2.99 -0.90 -11.64
CA VAL A 246 2.22 -0.34 -10.53
C VAL A 246 1.60 1.01 -10.90
N ILE A 247 2.34 1.88 -11.60
CA ILE A 247 1.82 3.17 -12.09
C ILE A 247 0.67 2.94 -13.10
N LEU A 248 0.84 2.00 -14.03
CA LEU A 248 -0.20 1.66 -15.01
C LEU A 248 -1.42 1.02 -14.35
N LEU A 249 -1.24 0.17 -13.33
CA LEU A 249 -2.35 -0.38 -12.54
C LEU A 249 -3.10 0.71 -11.78
N THR A 250 -2.40 1.70 -11.21
CA THR A 250 -3.03 2.89 -10.60
C THR A 250 -3.87 3.65 -11.62
N TRP A 251 -3.35 3.85 -12.84
CA TRP A 251 -4.12 4.48 -13.92
C TRP A 251 -5.35 3.65 -14.31
N ILE A 252 -5.21 2.34 -14.51
CA ILE A 252 -6.34 1.43 -14.82
C ILE A 252 -7.38 1.43 -13.68
N GLY A 253 -6.94 1.51 -12.43
CA GLY A 253 -7.81 1.62 -11.26
C GLY A 253 -8.78 2.81 -11.35
N ALA A 254 -8.33 3.93 -11.93
CA ALA A 254 -9.12 5.14 -12.12
C ALA A 254 -10.01 5.12 -13.37
N ARG A 255 -9.97 4.06 -14.19
CA ARG A 255 -10.75 3.95 -15.43
C ARG A 255 -12.02 3.11 -15.24
N PRO A 256 -13.05 3.33 -16.08
CA PRO A 256 -14.25 2.50 -16.08
C PRO A 256 -13.92 1.06 -16.50
N VAL A 257 -14.80 0.13 -16.17
CA VAL A 257 -14.67 -1.29 -16.51
C VAL A 257 -15.21 -1.51 -17.92
N GLU A 258 -14.46 -1.02 -18.91
CA GLU A 258 -14.81 -1.05 -20.33
C GLU A 258 -13.58 -1.43 -21.17
N ASP A 259 -13.79 -1.89 -22.41
CA ASP A 259 -12.69 -2.10 -23.34
C ASP A 259 -12.05 -0.77 -23.77
N PRO A 260 -10.71 -0.67 -23.87
CA PRO A 260 -9.71 -1.73 -23.70
C PRO A 260 -9.15 -1.86 -22.26
N TYR A 261 -9.68 -1.14 -21.28
CA TYR A 261 -9.11 -1.11 -19.91
C TYR A 261 -9.19 -2.46 -19.19
N VAL A 262 -10.22 -3.26 -19.47
CA VAL A 262 -10.37 -4.61 -18.89
C VAL A 262 -9.18 -5.50 -19.25
N ILE A 263 -8.89 -5.65 -20.55
CA ILE A 263 -7.79 -6.51 -21.00
C ILE A 263 -6.43 -5.97 -20.56
N VAL A 264 -6.23 -4.64 -20.55
CA VAL A 264 -4.99 -4.04 -20.07
C VAL A 264 -4.80 -4.31 -18.57
N GLY A 265 -5.85 -4.16 -17.75
CA GLY A 265 -5.81 -4.49 -16.33
C GLY A 265 -5.43 -5.95 -16.07
N GLN A 266 -6.01 -6.88 -16.83
CA GLN A 266 -5.70 -8.31 -16.74
C GLN A 266 -4.23 -8.61 -17.06
N VAL A 267 -3.72 -8.06 -18.17
CA VAL A 267 -2.31 -8.25 -18.56
C VAL A 267 -1.38 -7.68 -17.50
N LEU A 268 -1.62 -6.46 -17.02
CA LEU A 268 -0.80 -5.84 -15.98
C LEU A 268 -0.85 -6.61 -14.66
N THR A 269 -2.00 -7.17 -14.30
CA THR A 269 -2.15 -8.01 -13.09
C THR A 269 -1.30 -9.28 -13.20
N VAL A 270 -1.31 -9.95 -14.36
CA VAL A 270 -0.45 -11.12 -14.60
C VAL A 270 1.02 -10.73 -14.51
N LEU A 271 1.43 -9.62 -15.15
CA LEU A 271 2.80 -9.14 -15.11
C LEU A 271 3.26 -8.77 -13.69
N TYR A 272 2.38 -8.15 -12.89
CA TYR A 272 2.65 -7.81 -11.50
C TYR A 272 3.01 -9.05 -10.68
N PHE A 273 2.20 -10.11 -10.75
CA PHE A 273 2.47 -11.34 -10.01
C PHE A 273 3.64 -12.14 -10.61
N ALA A 274 3.82 -12.11 -11.93
CA ALA A 274 4.93 -12.78 -12.61
C ALA A 274 6.30 -12.22 -12.16
N TYR A 275 6.41 -10.92 -11.89
CA TYR A 275 7.64 -10.31 -11.36
C TYR A 275 8.17 -11.06 -10.13
N TYR A 276 7.31 -11.37 -9.15
CA TYR A 276 7.71 -12.02 -7.90
C TYR A 276 8.16 -13.48 -8.07
N ILE A 277 7.85 -14.10 -9.22
CA ILE A 277 8.32 -15.44 -9.59
C ILE A 277 9.61 -15.35 -10.42
N ILE A 278 9.64 -14.45 -11.40
CA ILE A 278 10.76 -14.30 -12.34
C ILE A 278 11.99 -13.69 -11.66
N ASN A 279 11.82 -12.65 -10.84
CA ASN A 279 12.93 -11.93 -10.23
C ASN A 279 13.87 -12.84 -9.41
N PRO A 280 13.38 -13.74 -8.52
CA PRO A 280 14.21 -14.74 -7.84
C PRO A 280 15.00 -15.67 -8.76
N LEU A 281 14.45 -16.04 -9.93
CA LEU A 281 15.08 -16.98 -10.86
C LEU A 281 16.24 -16.33 -11.61
N VAL A 282 16.10 -15.05 -11.94
CA VAL A 282 17.09 -14.28 -12.70
C VAL A 282 18.33 -13.97 -11.87
N PHE A 283 18.24 -13.91 -10.53
CA PHE A 283 19.42 -13.72 -9.68
C PHE A 283 20.50 -14.82 -9.80
N LYS A 284 20.15 -15.96 -10.43
CA LYS A 284 21.06 -17.10 -10.66
C LYS A 284 21.74 -17.08 -12.04
N LEU A 285 21.31 -16.18 -12.94
CA LEU A 285 21.88 -15.97 -14.27
C LEU A 285 22.99 -14.92 -14.19
#